data_AF-A0A529N921-F1
#
_entry.id   AF-A0A529N921-F1
#
_cell.length_a   1.000
_cell.length_b   1.000
_cell.length_c   1.000
_cell.angle_alpha   90.00
_cell.angle_beta   90.00
_cell.angle_gamma   90.00
#
_symmetry.space_group_name_H-M   'P 1'
#
loop_
_entity.id
_entity.type
_entity.pdbx_description
1 polymer ?
#
loop_
_entity_poly.entity_id
_entity_poly.type
_entity_poly.pdbx_seq_one_letter_code
_entity_poly.pdbx_strand_id
1 'polypeptide(L)'
;LAVVATTATIVAVFLPVAFMPGIPGKFFISFAIAVCVSVLFSLLVARMLTPLLGAYLVRAGGHSEDDLPAWVPTYLWLLRKALNCRWIT
;
A
#
# COMPACT_ATOMS: atom_id res chain seq x y z
N LEU A 1 -7.49 3.11 7.91
CA LEU A 1 -8.58 3.06 6.91
C LEU A 1 -8.06 2.81 5.50
N ALA A 2 -7.00 3.52 5.07
CA ALA A 2 -6.42 3.41 3.71
C ALA A 2 -6.09 1.97 3.24
N VAL A 3 -5.48 1.14 4.10
CA VAL A 3 -5.10 -0.25 3.74
C VAL A 3 -6.31 -1.18 3.52
N VAL A 4 -7.39 -0.93 4.27
CA VAL A 4 -8.65 -1.69 4.09
C VAL A 4 -9.35 -1.25 2.80
N ALA A 5 -9.26 0.04 2.46
CA ALA A 5 -9.83 0.55 1.21
C ALA A 5 -9.12 -0.04 -0.03
N THR A 6 -7.77 -0.10 -0.03
CA THR A 6 -7.03 -0.66 -1.17
C THR A 6 -7.31 -2.14 -1.39
N THR A 7 -7.41 -2.92 -0.30
CA THR A 7 -7.78 -4.34 -0.38
C THR A 7 -9.22 -4.55 -0.83
N ALA A 8 -10.16 -3.72 -0.38
CA ALA A 8 -11.54 -3.73 -0.88
C ALA A 8 -11.63 -3.43 -2.39
N THR A 9 -10.83 -2.49 -2.90
CA THR A 9 -10.75 -2.20 -4.35
C THR A 9 -10.26 -3.42 -5.14
N ILE A 10 -9.26 -4.13 -4.64
CA ILE A 10 -8.75 -5.36 -5.29
C ILE A 10 -9.88 -6.40 -5.39
N VAL A 11 -10.59 -6.65 -4.29
CA VAL A 11 -11.74 -7.58 -4.28
C VAL A 11 -12.83 -7.12 -5.25
N ALA A 12 -13.15 -5.82 -5.27
CA ALA A 12 -14.17 -5.24 -6.13
C ALA A 12 -13.86 -5.36 -7.64
N VAL A 13 -12.57 -5.39 -8.02
CA VAL A 13 -12.14 -5.60 -9.40
C VAL A 13 -12.14 -7.09 -9.78
N PHE A 14 -11.76 -7.99 -8.87
CA PHE A 14 -11.73 -9.43 -9.14
C PHE A 14 -13.10 -10.11 -9.07
N LEU A 15 -14.05 -9.53 -8.31
CA LEU A 15 -15.41 -10.05 -8.19
C LEU A 15 -16.13 -10.14 -9.56
N PRO A 16 -16.22 -9.08 -10.39
CA PRO A 16 -16.86 -9.17 -11.71
C PRO A 16 -16.06 -10.03 -12.69
N VAL A 17 -14.72 -10.08 -12.57
CA VAL A 17 -13.86 -10.93 -13.41
C VAL A 17 -14.13 -12.42 -13.16
N ALA A 18 -14.48 -12.81 -11.92
CA ALA A 18 -14.84 -14.18 -11.58
C ALA A 18 -16.17 -14.64 -12.19
N PHE A 19 -17.08 -13.72 -12.53
CA PHE A 19 -18.40 -14.03 -13.12
C PHE A 19 -18.41 -14.02 -14.65
N MET A 20 -17.25 -13.90 -15.30
CA MET A 20 -17.18 -13.83 -16.76
C MET A 20 -17.45 -15.23 -17.39
N PRO A 21 -18.48 -15.41 -18.23
CA PRO A 21 -18.87 -16.70 -18.78
C PRO A 21 -17.90 -17.18 -19.88
N GLY A 22 -17.47 -18.45 -19.83
CA GLY A 22 -16.63 -19.11 -20.84
C GLY A 22 -15.73 -20.21 -20.26
N ILE A 23 -15.07 -21.00 -21.11
CA ILE A 23 -13.96 -21.92 -20.72
C ILE A 23 -12.92 -21.24 -19.81
N PRO A 24 -12.48 -19.99 -20.06
CA PRO A 24 -11.57 -19.30 -19.14
C PRO A 24 -12.21 -18.95 -17.78
N GLY A 25 -13.54 -18.84 -17.68
CA GLY A 25 -14.24 -18.48 -16.44
C GLY A 25 -14.02 -19.48 -15.29
N LYS A 26 -13.86 -20.77 -15.60
CA LYS A 26 -13.55 -21.80 -14.58
C LYS A 26 -12.15 -21.64 -13.98
N PHE A 27 -11.19 -21.18 -14.77
CA PHE A 27 -9.84 -20.85 -14.27
C PHE A 27 -9.82 -19.52 -13.53
N PHE A 28 -10.58 -18.53 -14.00
CA PHE A 28 -10.72 -17.23 -13.34
C PHE A 28 -11.37 -17.31 -11.96
N ILE A 29 -12.32 -18.22 -11.72
CA ILE A 29 -12.88 -18.47 -10.39
C ILE A 29 -11.83 -18.96 -9.39
N SER A 30 -11.06 -19.99 -9.75
CA SER A 30 -10.02 -20.54 -8.86
C SER A 30 -8.90 -19.52 -8.60
N PHE A 31 -8.54 -18.75 -9.63
CA PHE A 31 -7.57 -17.66 -9.51
C PHE A 31 -8.07 -16.51 -8.63
N ALA A 32 -9.28 -16.02 -8.85
CA ALA A 32 -9.86 -14.93 -8.08
C ALA A 32 -10.01 -15.29 -6.59
N ILE A 33 -10.45 -16.52 -6.29
CA ILE A 33 -10.53 -17.00 -4.90
C ILE A 33 -9.14 -17.03 -4.25
N ALA A 34 -8.12 -17.56 -4.94
CA ALA A 34 -6.76 -17.60 -4.42
C ALA A 34 -6.20 -16.20 -4.10
N VAL A 35 -6.42 -15.23 -5.01
CA VAL A 35 -5.99 -13.84 -4.82
C VAL A 35 -6.73 -13.18 -3.66
N CYS A 36 -8.05 -13.31 -3.59
CA CYS A 36 -8.85 -12.75 -2.49
C CYS A 36 -8.42 -13.30 -1.13
N VAL A 37 -8.21 -14.62 -1.01
CA VAL A 37 -7.76 -15.25 0.24
C VAL A 37 -6.34 -14.78 0.60
N SER A 38 -5.43 -14.70 -0.38
CA SER A 38 -4.06 -14.23 -0.17
C SER A 38 -4.02 -12.78 0.35
N VAL A 39 -4.81 -11.88 -0.25
CA VAL A 39 -4.86 -10.45 0.12
C VAL A 39 -5.49 -10.25 1.51
N LEU A 40 -6.55 -10.99 1.83
CA LEU A 40 -7.16 -10.94 3.17
C LEU A 40 -6.18 -11.40 4.25
N PHE A 41 -5.47 -12.51 4.01
CA PHE A 41 -4.46 -13.01 4.93
C PHE A 41 -3.28 -12.03 5.05
N SER A 42 -2.84 -11.44 3.93
CA SER A 42 -1.81 -10.41 3.90
C SER A 42 -2.21 -9.18 4.70
N LEU A 43 -3.47 -8.73 4.63
CA LEU A 43 -3.96 -7.60 5.41
C LEU A 43 -3.94 -7.89 6.93
N LEU A 44 -4.29 -9.12 7.33
CA LEU A 44 -4.16 -9.55 8.72
C LEU A 44 -2.69 -9.54 9.18
N VAL A 45 -1.80 -10.11 8.37
CA VAL A 45 -0.35 -10.13 8.65
C VAL A 45 0.20 -8.71 8.72
N ALA A 46 -0.13 -7.82 7.78
CA ALA A 46 0.33 -6.44 7.76
C ALA A 46 -0.10 -5.70 9.04
N ARG A 47 -1.35 -5.89 9.49
CA ARG A 47 -1.85 -5.25 10.71
C ARG A 47 -1.18 -5.77 11.99
N MET A 48 -0.70 -7.01 11.99
CA MET A 48 0.11 -7.56 13.09
C MET A 48 1.60 -7.20 12.97
N LEU A 49 2.11 -7.13 11.76
CA LEU A 49 3.51 -6.81 11.49
C LEU A 49 3.81 -5.34 11.74
N THR A 50 2.88 -4.42 11.46
CA THR A 50 3.05 -2.99 11.76
C THR A 50 3.31 -2.70 13.26
N PRO A 51 2.52 -3.21 14.23
CA PRO A 51 2.82 -3.00 15.64
C PRO A 51 4.08 -3.76 16.10
N LEU A 52 4.38 -4.94 15.54
CA LEU A 52 5.60 -5.69 15.84
C LEU A 52 6.86 -4.94 15.39
N LEU A 53 6.86 -4.47 14.14
CA LEU A 53 7.94 -3.65 13.60
C LEU A 53 8.06 -2.32 14.34
N GLY A 54 6.94 -1.67 14.67
CA GLY A 54 6.94 -0.48 15.51
C GLY A 54 7.59 -0.73 16.87
N ALA A 55 7.18 -1.78 17.57
CA ALA A 55 7.74 -2.12 18.89
C ALA A 55 9.21 -2.54 18.84
N TYR A 56 9.68 -3.15 17.74
CA TYR A 56 11.04 -3.65 17.61
C TYR A 56 12.02 -2.62 17.02
N LEU A 57 11.64 -1.92 15.94
CA LEU A 57 12.48 -0.91 15.28
C LEU A 57 12.48 0.43 16.03
N VAL A 58 11.35 0.90 16.55
CA VAL A 58 11.29 2.19 17.29
C VAL A 58 11.97 2.07 18.66
N ARG A 59 11.97 0.88 19.26
CA ARG A 59 12.71 0.63 20.51
C ARG A 59 14.22 0.46 20.29
N ALA A 60 14.65 0.12 19.06
CA ALA A 60 16.06 -0.01 18.69
C ALA A 60 16.69 1.29 18.17
N GLY A 61 15.88 2.26 17.70
CA GLY A 61 16.35 3.54 17.18
C GLY A 61 15.59 4.70 17.79
N GLY A 62 16.14 5.30 18.86
CA GLY A 62 15.77 6.65 19.26
C GLY A 62 16.23 7.63 18.19
N HIS A 63 15.39 7.92 17.21
CA HIS A 63 15.66 8.95 16.22
C HIS A 63 15.53 10.32 16.90
N SER A 64 16.67 10.92 17.20
CA SER A 64 16.78 12.36 17.40
C SER A 64 16.26 13.07 16.14
N GLU A 65 15.51 14.15 16.32
CA GLU A 65 14.84 14.95 15.27
C GLU A 65 15.75 15.55 14.18
N ASP A 66 17.06 15.28 14.20
CA ASP A 66 18.08 15.88 13.33
C ASP A 66 18.67 14.95 12.25
N ASP A 67 18.31 13.66 12.19
CA ASP A 67 18.86 12.73 11.19
C ASP A 67 17.97 12.69 9.92
N LEU A 68 17.87 13.83 9.24
CA LEU A 68 17.26 13.88 7.92
C LEU A 68 18.22 13.21 6.92
N PRO A 69 17.81 12.13 6.23
CA PRO A 69 18.67 11.51 5.22
C PRO A 69 19.12 12.57 4.21
N ALA A 70 20.39 12.53 3.81
CA ALA A 70 21.03 13.56 2.96
C ALA A 70 20.29 13.87 1.64
N TRP A 71 19.31 13.05 1.26
CA TRP A 71 18.47 13.22 0.08
C TRP A 71 17.17 14.02 0.29
N VAL A 72 16.71 14.16 1.54
CA VAL A 72 15.57 15.01 1.93
C VAL A 72 15.75 16.48 1.53
N PRO A 73 16.92 17.14 1.70
CA PRO A 73 17.07 18.53 1.29
C PRO A 73 16.89 18.72 -0.23
N THR A 74 17.27 17.75 -1.06
CA THR A 74 17.06 17.84 -2.51
C THR A 74 15.60 17.65 -2.90
N TYR A 75 14.90 16.74 -2.23
CA TYR A 75 13.44 16.61 -2.38
C TYR A 75 12.72 17.90 -1.98
N LEU A 76 13.06 18.48 -0.84
CA LEU A 76 12.48 19.75 -0.37
C LEU A 76 12.81 20.91 -1.31
N TRP A 77 13.99 20.94 -1.90
CA TRP A 77 14.35 21.95 -2.90
C TRP A 77 13.47 21.85 -4.16
N LEU A 78 13.30 20.64 -4.70
CA LEU A 78 12.42 20.37 -5.85
C LEU A 78 10.95 20.68 -5.54
N LEU A 79 10.48 20.28 -4.36
CA LEU A 79 9.10 20.47 -3.92
C LEU A 79 8.79 21.95 -3.64
N ARG A 80 9.72 22.69 -3.03
CA ARG A 80 9.61 24.15 -2.90
C ARG A 80 9.61 24.82 -4.27
N LYS A 81 10.46 24.40 -5.20
CA LYS A 81 10.49 24.95 -6.56
C LYS A 81 9.16 24.71 -7.30
N ALA A 82 8.57 23.53 -7.14
CA ALA A 82 7.27 23.19 -7.70
C ALA A 82 6.12 23.99 -7.05
N LEU A 83 6.12 24.15 -5.72
CA LEU A 83 5.12 24.94 -5.00
C LEU A 83 5.25 26.45 -5.24
N ASN A 84 6.46 26.97 -5.48
CA ASN A 84 6.67 28.38 -5.84
C ASN A 84 6.21 28.70 -7.27
N CYS A 85 6.17 27.69 -8.15
CA CYS A 85 5.57 27.78 -9.48
C CYS A 85 4.05 27.52 -9.47
N ARG A 86 3.37 27.61 -8.31
CA ARG A 86 1.90 27.48 -8.24
C ARG A 86 1.14 28.64 -8.89
N TRP A 87 1.81 29.75 -9.17
CA TRP A 87 1.17 30.95 -9.75
C TRP A 87 1.20 31.00 -11.30
N ILE A 88 1.66 29.93 -11.96
CA ILE A 88 1.69 29.78 -13.42
C ILE A 88 0.68 28.74 -13.94
N THR A 89 -0.15 28.16 -13.05
CA THR A 89 -1.36 27.39 -13.38
C THR A 89 -2.55 28.09 -12.75
#